data_AF-A0A953UMD9-F1
#
_entry.id   AF-A0A953UMD9-F1
#
_cell.length_a   1.000
_cell.length_b   1.000
_cell.length_c   1.000
_cell.angle_alpha   90.00
_cell.angle_beta   90.00
_cell.angle_gamma   90.00
#
_symmetry.space_group_name_H-M   'P 1'
#
loop_
_entity.id
_entity.type
_entity.pdbx_description
1 polymer ?
#
loop_
_entity_poly.entity_id
_entity_poly.type
_entity_poly.pdbx_seq_one_letter_code
_entity_poly.pdbx_strand_id
1 'polypeptide(L)'
;MNRRSFASICVLWLMLLTRLLAAGAVPNPKVIGPIPPKAPPGDLSHEYPFLSITEDLKSQGYVEEEFFLEGAANRYNTPPLATATVIDGGHPYRTRMVVRRPVSTAQFNGTVLLKWQNVTGGYDLDAMSTATQEHLIRHGYAWIGVSAQRAGVHDPTSGLKAWSPSRYRTLDLTHDGTIQDDALCYDVFSQNVSKKP
;
A
#
# COMPACT_ATOMS: atom_id res chain seq x y z
N MET A 1 62.79 24.10 -46.66
CA MET A 1 63.14 23.53 -45.35
C MET A 1 62.78 24.54 -44.27
N ASN A 2 61.59 24.44 -43.67
CA ASN A 2 61.29 24.74 -42.26
C ASN A 2 59.79 24.56 -41.98
N ARG A 3 59.53 23.69 -40.99
CA ARG A 3 58.24 23.22 -40.49
C ARG A 3 57.69 24.17 -39.42
N ARG A 4 56.39 23.96 -39.11
CA ARG A 4 55.59 24.27 -37.89
C ARG A 4 54.60 25.41 -38.14
N SER A 5 53.35 25.42 -37.68
CA SER A 5 52.38 24.50 -37.06
C SER A 5 51.11 25.37 -36.78
N PHE A 6 50.00 24.74 -36.39
CA PHE A 6 48.70 25.28 -35.88
C PHE A 6 47.54 25.15 -36.89
N ALA A 7 46.76 24.06 -36.85
CA ALA A 7 45.75 23.65 -35.86
C ALA A 7 44.38 24.31 -36.09
N SER A 8 43.38 23.48 -36.39
CA SER A 8 42.03 23.55 -35.81
C SER A 8 41.26 22.28 -36.17
N ILE A 9 41.32 21.31 -35.25
CA ILE A 9 40.31 20.28 -35.08
C ILE A 9 39.21 20.91 -34.23
N CYS A 10 37.95 20.78 -34.62
CA CYS A 10 36.82 20.71 -33.70
C CYS A 10 35.57 20.22 -34.45
N VAL A 11 35.46 18.90 -34.63
CA VAL A 11 34.17 18.26 -34.91
C VAL A 11 33.50 18.01 -33.56
N LEU A 12 32.64 18.94 -33.15
CA LEU A 12 31.80 18.78 -31.96
C LEU A 12 30.71 17.73 -32.24
N TRP A 13 30.93 16.51 -31.76
CA TRP A 13 29.88 15.51 -31.60
C TRP A 13 29.06 15.86 -30.35
N LEU A 14 27.91 16.49 -30.54
CA LEU A 14 26.94 16.72 -29.47
C LEU A 14 26.10 15.44 -29.30
N MET A 15 26.60 14.47 -28.53
CA MET A 15 25.77 13.36 -28.06
C MET A 15 24.84 13.88 -26.96
N LEU A 16 23.60 14.17 -27.34
CA LEU A 16 22.53 14.49 -26.40
C LEU A 16 22.16 13.21 -25.64
N LEU A 17 22.77 12.97 -24.48
CA LEU A 17 22.34 11.91 -23.56
C LEU A 17 21.00 12.34 -22.92
N THR A 18 19.89 11.99 -23.57
CA THR A 18 18.59 11.94 -22.88
C THR A 18 18.64 10.81 -21.85
N ARG A 19 18.85 11.15 -20.58
CA ARG A 19 18.55 10.23 -19.47
C ARG A 19 17.03 10.07 -19.41
N LEU A 20 16.51 9.02 -20.03
CA LEU A 20 15.21 8.48 -19.65
C LEU A 20 15.33 7.99 -18.21
N LEU A 21 14.72 8.72 -17.26
CA LEU A 21 14.42 8.17 -15.95
C LEU A 21 13.39 7.05 -16.19
N ALA A 22 13.86 5.82 -16.31
CA ALA A 22 12.97 4.67 -16.20
C ALA A 22 12.41 4.70 -14.78
N ALA A 23 11.11 4.97 -14.64
CA ALA A 23 10.42 4.65 -13.39
C ALA A 23 10.61 3.15 -13.17
N GLY A 24 11.28 2.78 -12.07
CA GLY A 24 11.49 1.37 -11.74
C GLY A 24 10.14 0.67 -11.61
N ALA A 25 10.03 -0.53 -12.17
CA ALA A 25 8.84 -1.35 -11.98
C ALA A 25 8.67 -1.64 -10.48
N VAL A 26 7.53 -1.26 -9.92
CA VAL A 26 7.17 -1.55 -8.52
C VAL A 26 6.84 -3.05 -8.44
N PRO A 27 7.55 -3.85 -7.62
CA PRO A 27 7.26 -5.28 -7.51
C PRO A 27 5.85 -5.54 -6.99
N ASN A 28 5.20 -6.59 -7.50
CA ASN A 28 3.90 -7.00 -6.94
C ASN A 28 4.12 -7.81 -5.66
N PRO A 29 3.41 -7.51 -4.56
CA PRO A 29 3.51 -8.28 -3.34
C PRO A 29 2.74 -9.60 -3.53
N LYS A 30 3.12 -10.60 -2.75
CA LYS A 30 2.36 -11.83 -2.64
C LYS A 30 1.09 -11.55 -1.82
N VAL A 31 -0.07 -11.82 -2.43
CA VAL A 31 -1.37 -11.69 -1.78
C VAL A 31 -1.78 -13.03 -1.17
N ILE A 32 -2.22 -13.02 0.09
CA ILE A 32 -2.69 -14.19 0.83
C ILE A 32 -4.10 -13.91 1.31
N GLY A 33 -5.07 -14.69 0.85
CA GLY A 33 -6.44 -14.58 1.31
C GLY A 33 -7.47 -14.95 0.23
N PRO A 34 -8.76 -14.65 0.48
CA PRO A 34 -9.26 -13.89 1.64
C PRO A 34 -8.99 -14.61 2.97
N ILE A 35 -8.78 -13.85 4.05
CA ILE A 35 -8.58 -14.38 5.41
C ILE A 35 -9.95 -14.47 6.09
N PRO A 36 -10.52 -15.68 6.27
CA PRO A 36 -11.87 -15.80 6.82
C PRO A 36 -11.95 -15.25 8.25
N PRO A 37 -13.04 -14.54 8.61
CA PRO A 37 -13.34 -14.28 10.01
C PRO A 37 -13.68 -15.60 10.72
N LYS A 38 -13.33 -15.71 12.00
CA LYS A 38 -13.74 -16.84 12.86
C LYS A 38 -14.85 -16.46 13.84
N ALA A 39 -15.20 -15.19 13.90
CA ALA A 39 -16.27 -14.62 14.71
C ALA A 39 -16.99 -13.51 13.92
N PRO A 40 -18.24 -13.16 14.24
CA PRO A 40 -18.93 -12.03 13.61
C PRO A 40 -18.35 -10.68 14.11
N PRO A 41 -18.50 -9.58 13.34
CA PRO A 41 -18.16 -8.24 13.81
C PRO A 41 -18.86 -7.90 15.13
N GLY A 42 -18.12 -7.29 16.06
CA GLY A 42 -18.59 -6.98 17.43
C GLY A 42 -18.31 -8.06 18.48
N ASP A 43 -17.87 -9.25 18.09
CA ASP A 43 -17.52 -10.32 19.03
C ASP A 43 -16.28 -9.95 19.89
N LEU A 44 -16.27 -10.33 21.17
CA LEU A 44 -15.20 -10.00 22.12
C LEU A 44 -13.86 -10.66 21.81
N SER A 45 -13.84 -11.72 20.99
CA SER A 45 -12.61 -12.39 20.57
C SER A 45 -11.78 -11.58 19.57
N HIS A 46 -12.40 -10.59 18.90
CA HIS A 46 -11.79 -9.83 17.81
C HIS A 46 -11.20 -10.72 16.68
N GLU A 47 -11.76 -11.92 16.46
CA GLU A 47 -11.33 -12.82 15.37
C GLU A 47 -12.03 -12.51 14.03
N TYR A 48 -12.25 -11.23 13.74
CA TYR A 48 -12.77 -10.68 12.48
C TYR A 48 -11.89 -9.52 11.99
N PRO A 49 -12.04 -9.00 10.76
CA PRO A 49 -11.26 -7.86 10.31
C PRO A 49 -11.48 -6.61 11.18
N PHE A 50 -10.39 -5.93 11.53
CA PHE A 50 -10.46 -4.66 12.23
C PHE A 50 -11.03 -3.59 11.28
N LEU A 51 -11.94 -2.74 11.79
CA LEU A 51 -12.79 -1.82 11.00
C LEU A 51 -13.79 -2.54 10.07
N SER A 52 -14.18 -3.76 10.40
CA SER A 52 -15.25 -4.41 9.66
C SER A 52 -16.52 -3.59 9.72
N ILE A 53 -17.17 -3.50 8.56
CA ILE A 53 -18.45 -2.84 8.45
C ILE A 53 -19.54 -3.72 9.06
N THR A 54 -20.37 -3.10 9.92
CA THR A 54 -21.50 -3.76 10.57
C THR A 54 -22.79 -3.69 9.76
N GLU A 55 -22.86 -2.80 8.76
CA GLU A 55 -23.96 -2.81 7.80
C GLU A 55 -24.00 -4.12 7.00
N ASP A 56 -25.21 -4.55 6.64
CA ASP A 56 -25.39 -5.73 5.80
C ASP A 56 -25.00 -5.42 4.35
N LEU A 57 -23.71 -5.55 4.06
CA LEU A 57 -23.17 -5.42 2.70
C LEU A 57 -23.72 -6.49 1.77
N LYS A 58 -24.01 -7.69 2.31
CA LYS A 58 -24.43 -8.83 1.50
C LYS A 58 -25.81 -8.60 0.89
N SER A 59 -26.76 -8.04 1.64
CA SER A 59 -28.07 -7.66 1.07
C SER A 59 -27.97 -6.52 0.05
N GLN A 60 -26.88 -5.76 0.07
CA GLN A 60 -26.59 -4.70 -0.89
C GLN A 60 -25.73 -5.17 -2.08
N GLY A 61 -25.49 -6.48 -2.21
CA GLY A 61 -24.71 -7.04 -3.32
C GLY A 61 -23.20 -6.81 -3.21
N TYR A 62 -22.71 -6.49 -2.01
CA TYR A 62 -21.29 -6.23 -1.71
C TYR A 62 -20.70 -7.28 -0.78
N VAL A 63 -19.37 -7.39 -0.81
CA VAL A 63 -18.59 -8.20 0.12
C VAL A 63 -17.44 -7.37 0.68
N GLU A 64 -17.10 -7.62 1.94
CA GLU A 64 -15.87 -7.17 2.58
C GLU A 64 -14.96 -8.38 2.82
N GLU A 65 -13.72 -8.29 2.36
CA GLU A 65 -12.71 -9.35 2.47
C GLU A 65 -11.40 -8.76 2.97
N GLU A 66 -10.70 -9.47 3.85
CA GLU A 66 -9.35 -9.10 4.28
C GLU A 66 -8.31 -9.97 3.58
N PHE A 67 -7.18 -9.38 3.20
CA PHE A 67 -6.04 -10.07 2.61
C PHE A 67 -4.77 -9.65 3.33
N PHE A 68 -3.82 -10.58 3.45
CA PHE A 68 -2.45 -10.26 3.82
C PHE A 68 -1.57 -10.10 2.60
N LEU A 69 -0.54 -9.27 2.76
CA LEU A 69 0.39 -8.89 1.71
C LEU A 69 1.81 -9.12 2.22
N GLU A 70 2.62 -9.85 1.47
CA GLU A 70 4.04 -10.07 1.74
C GLU A 70 4.87 -9.52 0.60
N GLY A 71 5.85 -8.68 0.91
CA GLY A 71 6.71 -8.07 -0.10
C GLY A 71 8.04 -7.63 0.48
N ALA A 72 8.81 -6.92 -0.33
CA ALA A 72 10.03 -6.25 0.09
C ALA A 72 9.95 -4.78 -0.32
N ALA A 73 10.26 -3.89 0.63
CA ALA A 73 10.18 -2.45 0.45
C ALA A 73 11.57 -1.80 0.47
N ASN A 74 11.68 -0.69 -0.24
CA ASN A 74 12.81 0.22 -0.18
C ASN A 74 12.57 1.32 0.85
N ARG A 75 13.66 1.89 1.36
CA ARG A 75 13.63 3.17 2.07
C ARG A 75 14.08 4.27 1.12
N TYR A 76 13.54 5.46 1.36
CA TYR A 76 13.73 6.59 0.46
C TYR A 76 14.20 7.83 1.22
N ASN A 77 15.09 8.58 0.58
CA ASN A 77 15.31 9.97 0.91
C ASN A 77 14.24 10.79 0.17
N THR A 78 13.42 11.54 0.91
CA THR A 78 12.27 12.30 0.39
C THR A 78 12.49 13.81 0.54
N PRO A 79 13.38 14.42 -0.26
CA PRO A 79 13.57 15.87 -0.24
C PRO A 79 12.26 16.59 -0.66
N PRO A 80 11.95 17.75 -0.05
CA PRO A 80 10.74 18.51 -0.38
C PRO A 80 10.65 18.82 -1.88
N LEU A 81 9.49 18.55 -2.48
CA LEU A 81 9.17 18.84 -3.89
C LEU A 81 10.13 18.21 -4.91
N ALA A 82 10.81 17.13 -4.55
CA ALA A 82 11.74 16.43 -5.44
C ALA A 82 11.44 14.93 -5.48
N THR A 83 11.88 14.28 -6.56
CA THR A 83 11.78 12.83 -6.72
C THR A 83 12.60 12.15 -5.64
N ALA A 84 11.98 11.20 -4.93
CA ALA A 84 12.63 10.44 -3.90
C ALA A 84 13.75 9.55 -4.48
N THR A 85 14.83 9.36 -3.72
CA THR A 85 15.93 8.46 -4.10
C THR A 85 16.01 7.30 -3.12
N VAL A 86 16.20 6.09 -3.62
CA VAL A 86 16.39 4.89 -2.77
C VAL A 86 17.64 5.06 -1.91
N ILE A 87 17.49 4.84 -0.60
CA ILE A 87 18.59 4.76 0.37
C ILE A 87 19.15 3.34 0.36
N ASP A 88 18.27 2.37 0.58
CA ASP A 88 18.50 0.93 0.53
C ASP A 88 17.17 0.20 0.31
N GLY A 89 17.22 -1.13 0.18
CA GLY A 89 16.05 -1.92 -0.15
C GLY A 89 16.13 -3.39 0.23
N GLY A 90 15.06 -4.10 -0.10
CA GLY A 90 14.92 -5.51 0.26
C GLY A 90 14.42 -5.74 1.68
N HIS A 91 13.81 -4.74 2.33
CA HIS A 91 13.27 -4.90 3.68
C HIS A 91 11.95 -5.68 3.61
N PRO A 92 11.88 -6.92 4.14
CA PRO A 92 10.65 -7.69 4.11
C PRO A 92 9.57 -6.99 4.94
N TYR A 93 8.34 -7.09 4.46
CA TYR A 93 7.18 -6.66 5.21
C TYR A 93 6.05 -7.67 5.04
N ARG A 94 5.18 -7.71 6.05
CA ARG A 94 3.89 -8.36 5.99
C ARG A 94 2.82 -7.45 6.55
N THR A 95 1.85 -7.07 5.74
CA THR A 95 0.74 -6.21 6.16
C THR A 95 -0.60 -6.77 5.70
N ARG A 96 -1.67 -5.97 5.81
CA ARG A 96 -3.01 -6.30 5.33
C ARG A 96 -3.59 -5.24 4.40
N MET A 97 -4.60 -5.65 3.64
CA MET A 97 -5.59 -4.77 3.05
C MET A 97 -7.01 -5.29 3.32
N VAL A 98 -7.97 -4.38 3.39
CA VAL A 98 -9.40 -4.69 3.43
C VAL A 98 -10.01 -4.25 2.10
N VAL A 99 -10.71 -5.16 1.44
CA VAL A 99 -11.33 -4.94 0.13
C VAL A 99 -12.84 -4.96 0.29
N ARG A 100 -13.52 -3.91 -0.16
CA ARG A 100 -14.97 -3.85 -0.28
C ARG A 100 -15.33 -3.71 -1.73
N ARG A 101 -16.13 -4.62 -2.28
CA ARG A 101 -16.44 -4.64 -3.71
C ARG A 101 -17.80 -5.27 -3.97
N PRO A 102 -18.39 -5.02 -5.16
CA PRO A 102 -19.52 -5.80 -5.62
C PRO A 102 -19.19 -7.30 -5.66
N VAL A 103 -20.16 -8.12 -5.29
CA VAL A 103 -20.07 -9.59 -5.42
C VAL A 103 -20.03 -9.97 -6.90
N SER A 104 -20.86 -9.31 -7.73
CA SER A 104 -20.93 -9.52 -9.17
C SER A 104 -20.11 -8.47 -9.92
N THR A 105 -19.27 -8.92 -10.85
CA THR A 105 -18.50 -8.02 -11.74
C THR A 105 -19.40 -7.18 -12.64
N ALA A 106 -20.64 -7.61 -12.92
CA ALA A 106 -21.61 -6.82 -13.68
C ALA A 106 -22.09 -5.56 -12.95
N GLN A 107 -21.93 -5.51 -11.62
CA GLN A 107 -22.22 -4.35 -10.79
C GLN A 107 -20.99 -3.47 -10.53
N PHE A 108 -19.79 -3.89 -10.98
CA PHE A 108 -18.57 -3.11 -10.83
C PHE A 108 -18.45 -2.05 -11.92
N ASN A 109 -18.21 -0.80 -11.52
CA ASN A 109 -18.15 0.34 -12.44
C ASN A 109 -16.77 0.57 -13.08
N GLY A 110 -15.80 -0.30 -12.82
CA GLY A 110 -14.44 -0.18 -13.36
C GLY A 110 -13.48 0.67 -12.52
N THR A 111 -13.94 1.28 -11.42
CA THR A 111 -13.12 2.18 -10.59
C THR A 111 -12.81 1.59 -9.22
N VAL A 112 -11.52 1.52 -8.90
CA VAL A 112 -11.02 1.13 -7.57
C VAL A 112 -10.53 2.36 -6.82
N LEU A 113 -11.07 2.58 -5.62
CA LEU A 113 -10.60 3.57 -4.68
C LEU A 113 -9.60 2.92 -3.73
N LEU A 114 -8.32 3.15 -3.99
CA LEU A 114 -7.25 2.71 -3.10
C LEU A 114 -6.99 3.79 -2.04
N LYS A 115 -7.07 3.40 -0.77
CA LYS A 115 -6.93 4.28 0.38
C LYS A 115 -5.74 3.87 1.24
N TRP A 116 -4.86 4.82 1.47
CA TRP A 116 -3.88 4.75 2.54
C TRP A 116 -4.61 5.02 3.87
N GLN A 117 -4.59 4.07 4.80
CA GLN A 117 -5.31 4.25 6.07
C GLN A 117 -4.67 5.32 6.95
N ASN A 118 -5.48 6.26 7.43
CA ASN A 118 -5.02 7.28 8.37
C ASN A 118 -4.74 6.63 9.73
N VAL A 119 -3.66 7.02 10.40
CA VAL A 119 -3.25 6.44 11.70
C VAL A 119 -3.13 7.45 12.83
N THR A 120 -3.71 8.64 12.67
CA THR A 120 -3.59 9.75 13.65
C THR A 120 -4.07 9.34 15.05
N GLY A 121 -4.99 8.37 15.14
CA GLY A 121 -5.48 7.82 16.40
C GLY A 121 -4.61 6.72 17.01
N GLY A 122 -3.47 6.36 16.42
CA GLY A 122 -2.65 5.21 16.83
C GLY A 122 -3.15 3.85 16.32
N TYR A 123 -4.07 3.85 15.37
CA TYR A 123 -4.63 2.66 14.72
C TYR A 123 -5.18 3.04 13.34
N ASP A 124 -5.41 2.05 12.47
CA ASP A 124 -6.03 2.33 11.17
C ASP A 124 -7.40 2.99 11.35
N LEU A 125 -7.66 4.07 10.62
CA LEU A 125 -8.94 4.77 10.63
C LEU A 125 -9.61 4.67 9.27
N ASP A 126 -10.82 4.14 9.28
CA ASP A 126 -11.69 4.23 8.12
C ASP A 126 -12.40 5.60 8.05
N ALA A 127 -11.59 6.66 8.05
CA ALA A 127 -12.07 8.03 7.94
C ALA A 127 -12.95 8.17 6.69
N MET A 128 -14.14 8.73 6.89
CA MET A 128 -15.18 8.98 5.87
C MET A 128 -15.99 7.76 5.39
N SER A 129 -15.81 6.57 5.96
CA SER A 129 -16.57 5.38 5.58
C SER A 129 -18.09 5.63 5.62
N THR A 130 -18.59 6.05 6.77
CA THR A 130 -20.02 6.34 6.99
C THR A 130 -20.58 7.39 6.02
N ALA A 131 -19.77 8.37 5.61
CA ALA A 131 -20.19 9.43 4.71
C ALA A 131 -20.15 9.04 3.22
N THR A 132 -19.42 7.99 2.84
CA THR A 132 -19.14 7.66 1.43
C THR A 132 -19.65 6.28 1.01
N GLN A 133 -19.78 5.35 1.95
CA GLN A 133 -20.19 3.95 1.76
C GLN A 133 -21.41 3.81 0.84
N GLU A 134 -22.51 4.51 1.13
CA GLU A 134 -23.75 4.42 0.37
C GLU A 134 -23.54 4.81 -1.11
N HIS A 135 -22.77 5.88 -1.35
CA HIS A 135 -22.43 6.32 -2.70
C HIS A 135 -21.59 5.28 -3.43
N LEU A 136 -20.60 4.70 -2.74
CA LEU A 136 -19.71 3.68 -3.30
C LEU A 136 -20.49 2.45 -3.74
N ILE A 137 -21.40 1.98 -2.88
CA ILE A 137 -22.27 0.83 -3.13
C ILE A 137 -23.21 1.10 -4.29
N ARG A 138 -23.94 2.23 -4.24
CA ARG A 138 -24.93 2.59 -5.27
C ARG A 138 -24.33 2.68 -6.68
N HIS A 139 -23.08 3.12 -6.78
CA HIS A 139 -22.41 3.31 -8.06
C HIS A 139 -21.45 2.20 -8.43
N GLY A 140 -21.34 1.13 -7.64
CA GLY A 140 -20.54 -0.04 -8.04
C GLY A 140 -19.03 0.14 -7.90
N TYR A 141 -18.54 1.00 -7.01
CA TYR A 141 -17.10 1.15 -6.77
C TYR A 141 -16.53 -0.04 -6.00
N ALA A 142 -15.27 -0.37 -6.26
CA ALA A 142 -14.47 -1.16 -5.33
C ALA A 142 -13.62 -0.22 -4.48
N TRP A 143 -13.45 -0.55 -3.20
CA TRP A 143 -12.62 0.19 -2.26
C TRP A 143 -11.60 -0.75 -1.64
N ILE A 144 -10.38 -0.27 -1.47
CA ILE A 144 -9.29 -1.03 -0.85
C ILE A 144 -8.61 -0.13 0.17
N GLY A 145 -8.65 -0.53 1.44
CA GLY A 145 -7.92 0.11 2.52
C GLY A 145 -6.62 -0.62 2.82
N VAL A 146 -5.48 0.05 2.72
CA VAL A 146 -4.15 -0.53 2.98
C VAL A 146 -3.58 -0.04 4.31
N SER A 147 -3.18 -0.97 5.17
CA SER A 147 -2.45 -0.69 6.41
C SER A 147 -0.97 -0.45 6.07
N ALA A 148 -0.62 0.74 5.63
CA ALA A 148 0.72 1.06 5.12
C ALA A 148 1.69 1.56 6.20
N GLN A 149 1.19 2.00 7.35
CA GLN A 149 1.98 2.68 8.39
C GLN A 149 2.16 1.82 9.62
N ARG A 150 3.32 2.02 10.28
CA ARG A 150 3.71 1.31 11.49
C ARG A 150 2.72 1.55 12.63
N ALA A 151 2.25 2.78 12.85
CA ALA A 151 1.32 3.08 13.94
C ALA A 151 0.01 2.28 13.85
N GLY A 152 -0.54 2.11 12.63
CA GLY A 152 -1.75 1.33 12.40
C GLY A 152 -1.61 -0.13 12.83
N VAL A 153 -0.42 -0.71 12.66
CA VAL A 153 -0.17 -2.14 12.90
C VAL A 153 0.44 -2.41 14.29
N HIS A 154 1.40 -1.60 14.71
CA HIS A 154 2.34 -1.86 15.81
C HIS A 154 2.23 -0.89 16.98
N ASP A 155 1.26 0.03 16.99
CA ASP A 155 1.00 0.75 18.25
C ASP A 155 0.66 -0.28 19.34
N PRO A 156 1.33 -0.22 20.51
CA PRO A 156 1.23 -1.26 21.53
C PRO A 156 -0.13 -1.29 22.24
N THR A 157 -0.94 -0.24 22.13
CA THR A 157 -2.22 -0.10 22.81
C THR A 157 -3.39 -0.24 21.85
N SER A 158 -3.31 0.36 20.66
CA SER A 158 -4.44 0.44 19.74
C SER A 158 -4.18 -0.18 18.36
N GLY A 159 -2.94 -0.50 18.02
CA GLY A 159 -2.60 -1.05 16.71
C GLY A 159 -3.25 -2.43 16.47
N LEU A 160 -3.27 -2.89 15.22
CA LEU A 160 -3.86 -4.18 14.84
C LEU A 160 -3.37 -5.33 15.73
N LYS A 161 -2.06 -5.38 16.00
CA LYS A 161 -1.47 -6.44 16.84
C LYS A 161 -1.95 -6.39 18.30
N ALA A 162 -2.27 -5.21 18.82
CA ALA A 162 -2.86 -5.05 20.14
C ALA A 162 -4.35 -5.42 20.14
N TRP A 163 -5.08 -5.05 19.09
CA TRP A 163 -6.52 -5.31 18.97
C TRP A 163 -6.86 -6.80 18.82
N SER A 164 -6.14 -7.53 17.97
CA SER A 164 -6.29 -8.99 17.83
C SER A 164 -4.92 -9.65 17.68
N PRO A 165 -4.26 -9.99 18.80
CA PRO A 165 -2.94 -10.59 18.78
C PRO A 165 -2.91 -11.90 17.98
N SER A 166 -3.91 -12.75 18.11
CA SER A 166 -4.00 -14.04 17.40
C SER A 166 -4.10 -13.87 15.89
N ARG A 167 -4.96 -12.95 15.42
CA ARG A 167 -5.20 -12.69 13.99
C ARG A 167 -4.01 -11.98 13.33
N TYR A 168 -3.42 -10.99 14.00
CA TYR A 168 -2.42 -10.10 13.39
C TYR A 168 -0.98 -10.34 13.85
N ARG A 169 -0.69 -11.38 14.65
CA ARG A 169 0.67 -11.68 15.15
C ARG A 169 1.76 -11.64 14.08
N THR A 170 1.44 -12.09 12.86
CA THR A 170 2.41 -12.20 11.76
C THR A 170 2.61 -10.92 10.98
N LEU A 171 1.85 -9.86 11.26
CA LEU A 171 2.06 -8.58 10.60
C LEU A 171 3.37 -7.96 11.10
N ASP A 172 4.15 -7.46 10.14
CA ASP A 172 5.38 -6.73 10.35
C ASP A 172 5.61 -5.65 9.29
N LEU A 173 5.89 -4.44 9.76
CA LEU A 173 6.22 -3.25 8.96
C LEU A 173 7.55 -2.65 9.43
N THR A 174 8.33 -3.42 10.19
CA THR A 174 9.52 -2.95 10.90
C THR A 174 10.79 -3.66 10.46
N HIS A 175 10.70 -4.66 9.58
CA HIS A 175 11.80 -5.57 9.27
C HIS A 175 12.44 -6.07 10.57
N ASP A 176 11.70 -6.92 11.28
CA ASP A 176 12.14 -7.55 12.53
C ASP A 176 12.60 -6.53 13.59
N GLY A 177 11.96 -5.36 13.62
CA GLY A 177 12.26 -4.28 14.56
C GLY A 177 13.46 -3.40 14.20
N THR A 178 14.06 -3.54 13.03
CA THR A 178 15.19 -2.70 12.60
C THR A 178 14.76 -1.31 12.13
N ILE A 179 13.52 -1.16 11.69
CA ILE A 179 12.91 0.09 11.21
C ILE A 179 11.77 0.47 12.16
N GLN A 180 11.90 1.63 12.81
CA GLN A 180 10.98 2.09 13.86
C GLN A 180 10.10 3.28 13.45
N ASP A 181 10.25 3.75 12.22
CA ASP A 181 9.43 4.79 11.60
C ASP A 181 8.58 4.21 10.45
N ASP A 182 7.99 5.07 9.65
CA ASP A 182 7.18 4.69 8.49
C ASP A 182 8.02 4.52 7.21
N ALA A 183 9.34 4.31 7.26
CA ALA A 183 10.18 4.33 6.06
C ALA A 183 9.78 3.33 4.95
N LEU A 184 9.02 2.27 5.28
CA LEU A 184 8.54 1.27 4.31
C LEU A 184 7.19 1.63 3.64
N CYS A 185 6.49 2.64 4.12
CA CYS A 185 5.08 2.88 3.79
C CYS A 185 4.81 3.19 2.29
N TYR A 186 5.75 3.85 1.60
CA TYR A 186 5.58 4.22 0.19
C TYR A 186 5.52 3.01 -0.73
N ASP A 187 6.42 2.05 -0.52
CA ASP A 187 6.43 0.81 -1.28
C ASP A 187 5.27 -0.09 -0.87
N VAL A 188 5.02 -0.23 0.44
CA VAL A 188 3.85 -0.98 0.91
C VAL A 188 2.55 -0.48 0.25
N PHE A 189 2.36 0.84 0.12
CA PHE A 189 1.19 1.38 -0.54
C PHE A 189 1.20 1.20 -2.06
N SER A 190 2.31 1.55 -2.73
CA SER A 190 2.39 1.53 -4.21
C SER A 190 2.38 0.12 -4.81
N GLN A 191 2.92 -0.87 -4.09
CA GLN A 191 2.91 -2.29 -4.48
C GLN A 191 1.48 -2.85 -4.59
N ASN A 192 0.49 -2.21 -3.96
CA ASN A 192 -0.93 -2.59 -4.07
C ASN A 192 -1.67 -2.00 -5.28
N VAL A 193 -1.03 -1.14 -6.08
CA VAL A 193 -1.64 -0.48 -7.25
C VAL A 193 -1.31 -1.21 -8.55
N SER A 194 -0.26 -2.03 -8.54
CA SER A 194 0.37 -2.49 -9.77
C SER A 194 -0.46 -3.57 -10.49
N LYS A 195 -0.79 -3.29 -11.75
CA LYS A 195 -1.48 -4.23 -12.62
C LYS A 195 -0.55 -5.41 -12.89
N LYS A 196 -1.09 -6.64 -12.84
CA LYS A 196 -0.39 -7.79 -13.42
C LYS A 196 -0.17 -7.46 -14.92
N PRO A 197 1.07 -7.56 -15.44
CA PRO A 197 1.35 -7.32 -16.85
C PRO A 197 0.56 -8.26 -17.75
#